data_AF-A0A7J8G3U7-F1
#
_entry.id   AF-A0A7J8G3U7-F1
#
_cell.length_a   1.000
_cell.length_b   1.000
_cell.length_c   1.000
_cell.angle_alpha   90.00
_cell.angle_beta   90.00
_cell.angle_gamma   90.00
#
_symmetry.space_group_name_H-M   'P 1'
#
loop_
_entity.id
_entity.type
_entity.pdbx_description
1 polymer ?
#
loop_
_entity_poly.entity_id
_entity_poly.type
_entity_poly.pdbx_seq_one_letter_code
_entity_poly.pdbx_strand_id
1 'polypeptide(L)'
;MDNEPVMYEVRKQFMRELSTMSLEGEGHSRPVHQRRLSTAEKVVQAAEVKAKGALIEEEKVEMGRVKLNMFWDYAKAMGLCTTLVICLLYAGQSAAAVGANMWLSAWTNEAAVGGQQNNTSMRLGVYAAFGLLQGLLVVLSAFAMAVGSVQAAHSLHRALLHNMMRSPQSFFDTTPSGRILNRFSKDIYVIDEVLGPSILMLLGCFYNSIGILVVIVVNTPLFVVVFLPLAVLYLFVQVHSQWAGMAMGGRVRCSCGQGFCVHR
;
A
#
# COMPACT_ATOMS: atom_id res chain seq x y z
N MET A 1 10.27 19.34 22.67
CA MET A 1 11.08 19.18 23.88
C MET A 1 10.16 19.64 24.99
N ASP A 2 9.40 18.81 25.73
CA ASP A 2 9.72 17.52 26.35
C ASP A 2 8.41 16.77 26.72
N ASN A 3 8.06 15.68 26.02
CA ASN A 3 6.86 14.87 26.35
C ASN A 3 7.14 13.36 26.48
N GLU A 4 8.39 12.93 26.30
CA GLU A 4 8.82 11.55 26.56
C GLU A 4 8.65 11.06 28.01
N PRO A 5 8.87 11.87 29.07
CA PRO A 5 8.77 11.34 30.44
C PRO A 5 7.33 10.98 30.81
N VAL A 6 6.33 11.62 30.20
CA VAL A 6 4.90 11.36 30.47
C VAL A 6 4.47 10.03 29.84
N MET A 7 4.83 9.77 28.58
CA MET A 7 4.46 8.52 27.91
C MET A 7 5.11 7.29 28.55
N TYR A 8 6.33 7.43 29.08
CA TYR A 8 7.02 6.35 29.79
C TYR A 8 6.29 5.96 31.09
N GLU A 9 5.85 6.93 31.88
CA GLU A 9 5.14 6.66 33.14
C GLU A 9 3.73 6.10 32.89
N VAL A 10 3.02 6.56 31.85
CA VAL A 10 1.72 5.99 31.44
C VAL A 10 1.88 4.52 31.03
N ARG A 11 2.91 4.18 30.23
CA ARG A 11 3.18 2.79 29.82
C ARG A 11 3.52 1.89 31.02
N LYS A 12 4.22 2.44 32.01
CA LYS A 12 4.62 1.75 33.24
C LYS A 12 3.42 1.52 34.17
N GLN A 13 2.50 2.49 34.28
CA GLN A 13 1.24 2.30 35.00
C GLN A 13 0.36 1.25 34.32
N PHE A 14 0.24 1.30 33.00
CA PHE A 14 -0.54 0.33 32.22
C PHE A 14 -0.02 -1.11 32.38
N MET A 15 1.31 -1.31 32.38
CA MET A 15 1.92 -2.63 32.61
C MET A 15 1.69 -3.14 34.05
N ARG A 16 1.57 -2.26 35.04
CA ARG A 16 1.23 -2.65 36.42
C ARG A 16 -0.22 -3.09 36.53
N GLU A 17 -1.16 -2.39 35.88
CA GLU A 17 -2.58 -2.79 35.88
C GLU A 17 -2.82 -4.12 35.18
N LEU A 18 -2.14 -4.38 34.06
CA LEU A 18 -2.17 -5.68 33.39
C LEU A 18 -1.66 -6.81 34.32
N SER A 19 -0.66 -6.50 35.15
CA SER A 19 -0.10 -7.46 36.10
C SER A 19 -1.06 -7.76 37.26
N THR A 20 -1.79 -6.75 37.75
CA THR A 20 -2.79 -6.94 38.82
C THR A 20 -4.06 -7.62 38.30
N MET A 21 -4.51 -7.32 37.08
CA MET A 21 -5.63 -8.02 36.44
C MET A 21 -5.32 -9.48 36.13
N SER A 22 -4.06 -9.82 35.84
CA SER A 22 -3.64 -11.22 35.66
C SER A 22 -3.63 -12.02 36.96
N LEU A 23 -3.61 -11.36 38.13
CA LEU A 23 -3.62 -12.00 39.45
C LEU A 23 -5.04 -12.24 39.98
N GLU A 24 -6.04 -11.47 39.53
CA GLU A 24 -7.44 -11.64 39.94
C GLU A 24 -8.20 -12.71 39.12
N GLY A 25 -7.58 -13.27 38.07
CA GLY A 25 -8.19 -14.28 37.20
C GLY A 25 -8.13 -15.74 37.69
N GLU A 26 -7.39 -16.05 38.76
CA GLU A 26 -7.32 -17.41 39.31
C GLU A 26 -8.03 -17.52 40.67
N GLY A 27 -9.36 -17.59 40.61
CA GLY A 27 -10.21 -17.92 41.74
C GLY A 27 -11.13 -19.10 41.43
N HIS A 28 -10.61 -20.33 41.46
CA HIS A 28 -11.16 -21.52 42.16
C HIS A 28 -10.50 -22.82 41.64
N SER A 29 -9.34 -23.20 42.19
CA SER A 29 -8.88 -24.60 42.24
C SER A 29 -7.83 -24.79 43.33
N ARG A 30 -7.94 -25.94 44.01
CA ARG A 30 -7.21 -26.34 45.24
C ARG A 30 -5.68 -26.24 45.12
N PRO A 31 -4.94 -26.05 46.24
CA PRO A 31 -3.50 -25.88 46.20
C PRO A 31 -2.81 -27.20 45.82
N VAL A 32 -2.31 -27.26 44.58
CA VAL A 32 -1.37 -28.32 44.17
C VAL A 32 0.02 -27.88 44.61
N HIS A 33 0.69 -28.74 45.39
CA HIS A 33 2.07 -28.56 45.81
C HIS A 33 2.98 -28.27 44.61
N GLN A 34 3.36 -27.00 44.43
CA GLN A 34 4.28 -26.61 43.37
C GLN A 34 5.70 -27.01 43.76
N ARG A 35 6.06 -28.25 43.45
CA ARG A 35 7.45 -28.72 43.45
C ARG A 35 8.20 -27.82 42.47
N ARG A 36 9.17 -27.03 42.96
CA ARG A 36 10.04 -26.21 42.10
C ARG A 36 10.79 -27.14 41.15
N LEU A 37 10.27 -27.28 39.92
CA LEU A 37 10.93 -27.99 38.84
C LEU A 37 12.24 -27.25 38.52
N SER A 38 13.34 -27.98 38.52
CA SER A 38 14.69 -27.47 38.32
C SER A 38 14.80 -26.80 36.96
N THR A 39 15.62 -25.75 36.85
CA THR A 39 15.97 -25.11 35.56
C THR A 39 16.43 -26.13 34.52
N ALA A 40 17.01 -27.26 34.95
CA ALA A 40 17.37 -28.38 34.07
C ALA A 40 16.15 -29.03 33.40
N GLU A 41 15.02 -29.20 34.10
CA GLU A 41 13.81 -29.78 33.53
C GLU A 41 13.12 -28.84 32.53
N LYS A 42 13.22 -27.51 32.74
CA LYS A 42 12.79 -26.50 31.75
C LYS A 42 13.63 -26.53 30.48
N VAL A 43 14.93 -26.76 30.61
CA VAL A 43 15.85 -26.89 29.46
C VAL A 43 15.57 -28.18 28.70
N VAL A 44 15.25 -29.28 29.39
CA VAL A 44 14.86 -30.56 28.77
C VAL A 44 13.52 -30.45 28.04
N GLN A 45 12.50 -29.79 28.62
CA GLN A 45 11.23 -29.53 27.94
C GLN A 45 11.38 -28.60 26.74
N ALA A 46 12.20 -27.55 26.84
CA ALA A 46 12.52 -26.67 25.71
C ALA A 46 13.27 -27.43 24.58
N ALA A 47 14.11 -28.40 24.94
CA ALA A 47 14.79 -29.27 23.98
C ALA A 47 13.83 -30.28 23.35
N GLU A 48 12.84 -30.78 24.08
CA GLU A 48 11.84 -31.73 23.57
C GLU A 48 10.85 -31.05 22.59
N VAL A 49 10.46 -29.80 22.87
CA VAL A 49 9.70 -28.94 21.93
C VAL A 49 10.51 -28.66 20.66
N LYS A 50 11.84 -28.58 20.78
CA LYS A 50 12.76 -28.41 19.64
C LYS A 50 12.99 -29.73 18.87
N ALA A 51 12.85 -30.88 19.53
CA ALA A 51 13.08 -32.21 18.95
C ALA A 51 11.84 -32.80 18.26
N LYS A 52 10.62 -32.40 18.63
CA LYS A 52 9.36 -32.88 18.03
C LYS A 52 9.02 -32.33 16.63
N GLY A 53 10.03 -31.87 15.89
CA GLY A 53 9.88 -31.51 14.49
C GLY A 53 9.21 -30.15 14.33
N ALA A 54 10.01 -29.14 14.01
CA ALA A 54 9.51 -27.92 13.41
C ALA A 54 8.89 -28.27 12.03
N LEU A 55 7.63 -28.69 12.03
CA LEU A 55 6.69 -28.55 10.89
C LEU A 55 6.27 -27.08 10.78
N ILE A 56 7.25 -26.18 10.89
CA ILE A 56 7.05 -24.76 10.66
C ILE A 56 7.40 -24.59 9.20
N GLU A 57 6.40 -24.74 8.35
CA GLU A 57 6.51 -24.38 6.95
C GLU A 57 6.92 -22.91 6.88
N GLU A 58 8.15 -22.65 6.41
CA GLU A 58 8.63 -21.29 6.22
C GLU A 58 7.74 -20.62 5.17
N GLU A 59 7.11 -19.52 5.58
CA GLU A 59 6.20 -18.77 4.73
C GLU A 59 6.95 -18.26 3.50
N LYS A 60 6.60 -18.80 2.32
CA LYS A 60 7.10 -18.28 1.05
C LYS A 60 6.54 -16.89 0.81
N VAL A 61 7.36 -15.89 1.04
CA VAL A 61 7.11 -14.52 0.58
C VAL A 61 7.43 -14.46 -0.92
N GLU A 62 6.39 -14.36 -1.74
CA GLU A 62 6.54 -14.11 -3.18
C GLU A 62 7.08 -12.68 -3.39
N MET A 63 8.39 -12.55 -3.63
CA MET A 63 9.02 -11.28 -4.02
C MET A 63 8.87 -11.10 -5.54
N GLY A 64 7.91 -10.27 -5.99
CA GLY A 64 7.64 -10.10 -7.43
C GLY A 64 6.73 -8.92 -7.77
N ARG A 65 6.46 -8.72 -9.08
CA ARG A 65 5.54 -7.69 -9.59
C ARG A 65 4.13 -7.93 -9.02
N VAL A 66 3.56 -6.92 -8.36
CA VAL A 66 2.19 -6.98 -7.82
C VAL A 66 1.22 -7.26 -8.96
N LYS A 67 0.41 -8.31 -8.82
CA LYS A 67 -0.58 -8.72 -9.83
C LYS A 67 -1.72 -7.70 -9.86
N LEU A 68 -2.11 -7.25 -11.07
CA LEU A 68 -3.21 -6.30 -11.22
C LEU A 68 -4.55 -6.81 -10.68
N ASN A 69 -4.75 -8.12 -10.66
CA ASN A 69 -5.93 -8.74 -10.06
C ASN A 69 -6.14 -8.36 -8.59
N MET A 70 -5.07 -8.16 -7.79
CA MET A 70 -5.23 -7.75 -6.39
C MET A 70 -5.86 -6.36 -6.26
N PHE A 71 -5.53 -5.44 -7.17
CA PHE A 71 -6.16 -4.11 -7.19
C PHE A 71 -7.62 -4.19 -7.61
N TRP A 72 -7.95 -5.10 -8.54
CA TRP A 72 -9.33 -5.33 -8.95
C TRP A 72 -10.17 -5.96 -7.83
N ASP A 73 -9.61 -6.92 -7.09
CA ASP A 73 -10.27 -7.54 -5.95
C ASP A 73 -10.51 -6.51 -4.83
N TYR A 74 -9.54 -5.62 -4.59
CA TYR A 74 -9.70 -4.50 -3.66
C TYR A 74 -10.79 -3.51 -4.13
N ALA A 75 -10.78 -3.13 -5.42
CA ALA A 75 -11.80 -2.26 -5.99
C ALA A 75 -13.21 -2.87 -5.89
N LYS A 76 -13.32 -4.18 -6.11
CA LYS A 76 -14.57 -4.91 -5.93
C LYS A 76 -15.02 -4.95 -4.47
N ALA A 77 -14.08 -5.07 -3.52
CA ALA A 77 -14.36 -5.03 -2.08
C ALA A 77 -14.78 -3.63 -1.58
N MET A 78 -14.24 -2.55 -2.17
CA MET A 78 -14.72 -1.17 -1.97
C MET A 78 -16.16 -0.98 -2.43
N GLY A 79 -16.57 -1.72 -3.46
CA GLY A 79 -17.85 -1.56 -4.16
C GLY A 79 -17.67 -0.92 -5.53
N LEU A 80 -18.38 -1.45 -6.53
CA LEU A 80 -18.26 -0.96 -7.91
C LEU A 80 -18.79 0.48 -8.05
N CYS A 81 -19.88 0.83 -7.38
CA CYS A 81 -20.42 2.19 -7.45
C CYS A 81 -19.49 3.23 -6.80
N THR A 82 -18.95 2.94 -5.63
CA THR A 82 -18.04 3.84 -4.89
C THR A 82 -16.73 4.04 -5.66
N THR A 83 -16.15 2.97 -6.20
CA THR A 83 -14.95 3.06 -7.05
C THR A 83 -15.19 3.85 -8.33
N LEU A 84 -16.34 3.67 -8.99
CA LEU A 84 -16.70 4.50 -10.16
C LEU A 84 -16.82 5.98 -9.79
N VAL A 85 -17.47 6.31 -8.66
CA VAL A 85 -17.59 7.69 -8.18
C VAL A 85 -16.21 8.30 -7.91
N ILE A 86 -15.31 7.57 -7.26
CA ILE A 86 -13.93 8.01 -7.01
C ILE A 86 -13.21 8.32 -8.33
N CYS A 87 -13.27 7.41 -9.31
CA CYS A 87 -12.65 7.61 -10.62
C CYS A 87 -13.21 8.85 -11.33
N LEU A 88 -14.52 9.07 -11.28
CA LEU A 88 -15.16 10.25 -11.87
C LEU A 88 -14.74 11.55 -11.17
N LEU A 89 -14.63 11.56 -9.84
CA LEU A 89 -14.15 12.71 -9.09
C LEU A 89 -12.68 13.02 -9.40
N TYR A 90 -11.83 11.99 -9.50
CA TYR A 90 -10.42 12.14 -9.90
C TYR A 90 -10.26 12.65 -11.34
N ALA A 91 -11.09 12.16 -12.27
CA ALA A 91 -11.14 12.66 -13.62
C ALA A 91 -11.62 14.13 -13.66
N GLY A 92 -12.66 14.47 -12.89
CA GLY A 92 -13.20 15.82 -12.80
C GLY A 92 -12.19 16.83 -12.26
N GLN A 93 -11.49 16.52 -11.17
CA GLN A 93 -10.46 17.42 -10.63
C GLN A 93 -9.29 17.61 -11.60
N SER A 94 -8.89 16.55 -12.34
CA SER A 94 -7.84 16.63 -13.35
C SER A 94 -8.30 17.50 -14.53
N ALA A 95 -9.54 17.31 -14.99
CA ALA A 95 -10.14 18.13 -16.05
C ALA A 95 -10.23 19.61 -15.64
N ALA A 96 -10.64 19.92 -14.40
CA ALA A 96 -10.67 21.28 -13.88
C ALA A 96 -9.27 21.90 -13.83
N ALA A 97 -8.26 21.14 -13.40
CA ALA A 97 -6.87 21.58 -13.37
C ALA A 97 -6.32 21.86 -14.78
N VAL A 98 -6.55 20.95 -15.74
CA VAL A 98 -6.15 21.14 -17.15
C VAL A 98 -6.89 22.33 -17.76
N GLY A 99 -8.20 22.46 -17.48
CA GLY A 99 -9.01 23.59 -17.93
C GLY A 99 -8.50 24.94 -17.42
N ALA A 100 -8.11 25.02 -16.14
CA ALA A 100 -7.49 26.22 -15.57
C ALA A 100 -6.18 26.60 -16.28
N ASN A 101 -5.33 25.60 -16.57
CA ASN A 101 -4.08 25.81 -17.31
C ASN A 101 -4.33 26.25 -18.76
N MET A 102 -5.29 25.64 -19.46
CA MET A 102 -5.65 26.03 -20.82
C MET A 102 -6.25 27.44 -20.88
N TRP A 103 -7.09 27.79 -19.90
CA TRP A 103 -7.67 29.13 -19.78
C TRP A 103 -6.59 30.19 -19.58
N LEU A 104 -5.62 29.92 -18.70
CA LEU A 104 -4.49 30.81 -18.46
C LEU A 104 -3.60 30.97 -19.70
N SER A 105 -3.36 29.88 -20.43
CA SER A 105 -2.61 29.90 -21.69
C SER A 105 -3.30 30.77 -22.76
N ALA A 106 -4.62 30.61 -22.94
CA ALA A 106 -5.39 31.43 -23.87
C ALA A 106 -5.39 32.92 -23.47
N TRP A 107 -5.57 33.22 -22.17
CA TRP A 107 -5.53 34.58 -21.67
C TRP A 107 -4.16 35.24 -21.91
N THR A 108 -3.06 34.54 -21.62
CA THR A 108 -1.70 35.09 -21.81
C THR A 108 -1.36 35.32 -23.27
N ASN A 109 -1.82 34.48 -24.20
CA ASN A 109 -1.60 34.67 -25.64
C ASN A 109 -2.34 35.90 -26.18
N GLU A 110 -3.60 36.10 -25.77
CA GLU A 110 -4.37 37.30 -26.16
C GLU A 110 -3.78 38.59 -25.57
N ALA A 111 -3.29 38.51 -24.33
CA ALA A 111 -2.62 39.63 -23.65
C ALA A 111 -1.35 40.07 -24.40
N ALA A 112 -0.65 39.15 -25.06
CA ALA A 112 0.55 39.44 -25.83
C ALA A 112 0.26 40.14 -27.18
N VAL A 113 -0.93 39.93 -27.77
CA VAL A 113 -1.29 40.42 -29.11
C VAL A 113 -2.14 41.70 -29.07
N GLY A 114 -2.93 41.93 -28.01
CA GLY A 114 -3.83 43.10 -27.91
C GLY A 114 -3.81 43.75 -26.53
N GLY A 115 -3.17 44.92 -26.40
CA GLY A 115 -2.90 45.62 -25.14
C GLY A 115 -4.08 46.22 -24.36
N GLN A 116 -5.35 45.88 -24.65
CA GLN A 116 -6.50 46.35 -23.86
C GLN A 116 -7.15 45.21 -23.06
N GLN A 117 -6.80 45.14 -21.78
CA GLN A 117 -7.34 44.21 -20.78
C GLN A 117 -8.67 44.72 -20.20
N ASN A 118 -9.69 44.96 -21.04
CA ASN A 118 -10.95 45.55 -20.56
C ASN A 118 -11.79 44.59 -19.68
N ASN A 119 -11.45 43.29 -19.67
CA ASN A 119 -12.24 42.22 -19.00
C ASN A 119 -11.41 41.37 -18.01
N THR A 120 -10.35 41.91 -17.40
CA THR A 120 -9.47 41.19 -16.44
C THR A 120 -10.25 40.57 -15.28
N SER A 121 -11.20 41.31 -14.71
CA SER A 121 -12.01 40.86 -13.56
C SER A 121 -12.83 39.61 -13.89
N MET A 122 -13.46 39.57 -15.06
CA MET A 122 -14.22 38.41 -15.54
C MET A 122 -13.31 37.20 -15.78
N ARG A 123 -12.14 37.40 -16.42
CA ARG A 123 -11.18 36.32 -16.70
C ARG A 123 -10.59 35.73 -15.42
N LEU A 124 -10.29 36.58 -14.45
CA LEU A 124 -9.82 36.18 -13.13
C LEU A 124 -10.92 35.43 -12.35
N GLY A 125 -12.19 35.88 -12.48
CA GLY A 125 -13.34 35.19 -11.90
C GLY A 125 -13.53 33.77 -12.44
N VAL A 126 -13.39 33.58 -13.77
CA VAL A 126 -13.45 32.24 -14.39
C VAL A 126 -12.30 31.35 -13.91
N TYR A 127 -11.08 31.88 -13.84
CA TYR A 127 -9.94 31.15 -13.31
C TYR A 127 -10.13 30.74 -11.85
N ALA A 128 -10.63 31.66 -11.01
CA ALA A 128 -10.97 31.37 -9.63
C ALA A 128 -12.07 30.30 -9.52
N ALA A 129 -13.07 30.31 -10.41
CA ALA A 129 -14.12 29.29 -10.45
C ALA A 129 -13.57 27.89 -10.76
N PHE A 130 -12.60 27.77 -11.69
CA PHE A 130 -11.92 26.49 -11.93
C PHE A 130 -11.16 26.00 -10.69
N GLY A 131 -10.44 26.89 -10.01
CA GLY A 131 -9.71 26.55 -8.77
C GLY A 131 -10.64 26.13 -7.63
N LEU A 132 -11.75 26.83 -7.44
CA LEU A 132 -12.77 26.47 -6.44
C LEU A 132 -13.45 25.14 -6.78
N LEU A 133 -13.80 24.92 -8.05
CA LEU A 133 -14.36 23.65 -8.52
C LEU A 133 -13.38 22.51 -8.30
N GLN A 134 -12.10 22.70 -8.66
CA GLN A 134 -11.05 21.72 -8.41
C GLN A 134 -10.93 21.41 -6.92
N GLY A 135 -10.85 22.43 -6.06
CA GLY A 135 -10.75 22.27 -4.62
C GLY A 135 -11.94 21.51 -4.02
N LEU A 136 -13.16 21.82 -4.48
CA LEU A 136 -14.38 21.10 -4.07
C LEU A 136 -14.31 19.63 -4.49
N LEU A 137 -13.90 19.34 -5.72
CA LEU A 137 -13.76 17.97 -6.22
C LEU A 137 -12.69 17.19 -5.45
N VAL A 138 -11.58 17.84 -5.07
CA VAL A 138 -10.55 17.24 -4.22
C VAL A 138 -11.14 16.84 -2.87
N VAL A 139 -11.87 17.73 -2.21
CA VAL A 139 -12.50 17.44 -0.91
C VAL A 139 -13.54 16.30 -1.02
N LEU A 140 -14.38 16.34 -2.06
CA LEU A 140 -15.36 15.27 -2.31
C LEU A 140 -14.67 13.93 -2.59
N SER A 141 -13.57 13.94 -3.35
CA SER A 141 -12.80 12.73 -3.63
C SER A 141 -12.17 12.16 -2.35
N ALA A 142 -11.63 13.01 -1.48
CA ALA A 142 -11.06 12.60 -0.19
C ALA A 142 -12.13 11.98 0.71
N PHE A 143 -13.33 12.57 0.75
CA PHE A 143 -14.45 12.02 1.51
C PHE A 143 -14.94 10.67 0.95
N ALA A 144 -15.17 10.58 -0.36
CA ALA A 144 -15.58 9.34 -1.03
C ALA A 144 -14.55 8.21 -0.81
N MET A 145 -13.26 8.56 -0.81
CA MET A 145 -12.16 7.64 -0.56
C MET A 145 -12.12 7.15 0.89
N ALA A 146 -12.32 8.05 1.87
CA ALA A 146 -12.38 7.67 3.28
C ALA A 146 -13.54 6.70 3.55
N VAL A 147 -14.71 6.93 2.93
CA VAL A 147 -15.85 6.01 3.04
C VAL A 147 -15.53 4.68 2.35
N GLY A 148 -14.96 4.72 1.15
CA GLY A 148 -14.58 3.53 0.39
C GLY A 148 -13.55 2.67 1.13
N SER A 149 -12.53 3.26 1.74
CA SER A 149 -11.47 2.52 2.43
C SER A 149 -12.01 1.78 3.66
N VAL A 150 -12.89 2.44 4.43
CA VAL A 150 -13.57 1.80 5.57
C VAL A 150 -14.47 0.65 5.10
N GLN A 151 -15.18 0.82 3.98
CA GLN A 151 -16.02 -0.24 3.42
C GLN A 151 -15.18 -1.44 2.95
N ALA A 152 -14.05 -1.20 2.30
CA ALA A 152 -13.13 -2.25 1.86
C ALA A 152 -12.52 -3.00 3.05
N ALA A 153 -12.05 -2.26 4.08
CA ALA A 153 -11.51 -2.84 5.31
C ALA A 153 -12.53 -3.79 5.96
N HIS A 154 -13.78 -3.34 6.11
CA HIS A 154 -14.84 -4.15 6.70
C HIS A 154 -15.17 -5.40 5.85
N SER A 155 -15.27 -5.26 4.52
CA SER A 155 -15.53 -6.38 3.63
C SER A 155 -14.42 -7.43 3.68
N LEU A 156 -13.16 -6.98 3.68
CA LEU A 156 -12.01 -7.86 3.68
C LEU A 156 -11.83 -8.55 5.03
N HIS A 157 -12.02 -7.82 6.14
CA HIS A 157 -11.98 -8.39 7.48
C HIS A 157 -13.03 -9.49 7.66
N ARG A 158 -14.27 -9.26 7.18
CA ARG A 158 -15.34 -10.26 7.22
C ARG A 158 -15.00 -11.49 6.38
N ALA A 159 -14.44 -11.31 5.19
CA ALA A 159 -14.04 -12.41 4.32
C ALA A 159 -12.92 -13.25 4.95
N LEU A 160 -11.92 -12.61 5.57
CA LEU A 160 -10.82 -13.27 6.25
C LEU A 160 -11.31 -14.08 7.46
N LEU A 161 -12.14 -13.48 8.32
CA LEU A 161 -12.74 -14.18 9.46
C LEU A 161 -13.60 -15.37 9.03
N HIS A 162 -14.41 -15.21 7.98
CA HIS A 162 -15.24 -16.29 7.46
C HIS A 162 -14.41 -17.47 6.98
N ASN A 163 -13.30 -17.21 6.27
CA ASN A 163 -12.41 -18.25 5.78
C ASN A 163 -11.64 -18.92 6.92
N MET A 164 -11.22 -18.16 7.92
CA MET A 164 -10.50 -18.69 9.09
C MET A 164 -11.37 -19.66 9.89
N MET A 165 -12.64 -19.31 10.16
CA MET A 165 -13.57 -20.18 10.89
C MET A 165 -13.89 -21.49 10.15
N ARG A 166 -13.66 -21.54 8.84
CA ARG A 166 -13.95 -22.69 7.98
C ARG A 166 -12.73 -23.54 7.65
N SER A 167 -11.56 -23.16 8.19
CA SER A 167 -10.33 -23.92 8.00
C SER A 167 -10.34 -25.22 8.82
N PRO A 168 -9.73 -26.30 8.30
CA PRO A 168 -9.74 -27.61 8.98
C PRO A 168 -8.95 -27.55 10.29
N GLN A 169 -9.36 -28.35 11.28
CA GLN A 169 -8.70 -28.41 12.59
C GLN A 169 -7.18 -28.66 12.48
N SER A 170 -6.75 -29.44 11.48
CA SER A 170 -5.33 -29.71 11.20
C SER A 170 -4.49 -28.45 10.96
N PHE A 171 -5.07 -27.37 10.43
CA PHE A 171 -4.39 -26.08 10.23
C PHE A 171 -4.07 -25.38 11.56
N PHE A 172 -4.95 -25.53 12.55
CA PHE A 172 -4.77 -24.97 13.89
C PHE A 172 -3.81 -25.80 14.74
N ASP A 173 -3.69 -27.10 14.45
CA ASP A 173 -2.76 -27.99 15.16
C ASP A 173 -1.31 -27.82 14.68
N THR A 174 -1.09 -27.46 13.40
CA THR A 174 0.25 -27.24 12.83
C THR A 174 0.79 -25.84 13.04
N THR A 175 -0.08 -24.85 13.25
CA THR A 175 0.32 -23.43 13.32
C THR A 175 0.01 -22.88 14.71
N PRO A 176 1.01 -22.46 15.51
CA PRO A 176 0.74 -21.96 16.85
C PRO A 176 -0.19 -20.74 16.77
N SER A 177 -1.20 -20.69 17.63
CA SER A 177 -2.25 -19.64 17.64
C SER A 177 -1.67 -18.22 17.66
N GLY A 178 -0.55 -18.01 18.35
CA GLY A 178 0.17 -16.72 18.35
C GLY A 178 0.75 -16.30 16.99
N ARG A 179 1.14 -17.24 16.12
CA ARG A 179 1.61 -16.93 14.76
C ARG A 179 0.46 -16.52 13.85
N ILE A 180 -0.69 -17.19 13.97
CA ILE A 180 -1.90 -16.84 13.21
C ILE A 180 -2.34 -15.42 13.58
N LEU A 181 -2.40 -15.10 14.87
CA LEU A 181 -2.80 -13.77 15.33
C LEU A 181 -1.79 -12.70 14.89
N ASN A 182 -0.49 -12.95 15.00
CA ASN A 182 0.54 -12.01 14.58
C ASN A 182 0.47 -11.72 13.06
N ARG A 183 0.22 -12.75 12.24
CA ARG A 183 0.07 -12.60 10.80
C ARG A 183 -1.22 -11.88 10.43
N PHE A 184 -2.35 -12.28 11.03
CA PHE A 184 -3.65 -11.65 10.81
C PHE A 184 -3.63 -10.15 11.13
N SER A 185 -3.08 -9.78 12.30
CA SER A 185 -2.96 -8.38 12.70
C SER A 185 -2.05 -7.58 11.77
N LYS A 186 -0.94 -8.18 11.33
CA LYS A 186 0.00 -7.49 10.42
C LYS A 186 -0.58 -7.34 9.02
N ASP A 187 -1.23 -8.36 8.48
CA ASP A 187 -1.81 -8.33 7.13
C ASP A 187 -2.97 -7.34 7.06
N ILE A 188 -3.84 -7.31 8.07
CA ILE A 188 -4.91 -6.30 8.17
C ILE A 188 -4.32 -4.89 8.27
N TYR A 189 -3.33 -4.69 9.13
CA TYR A 189 -2.66 -3.41 9.25
C TYR A 189 -2.08 -2.93 7.91
N VAL A 190 -1.41 -3.81 7.17
CA VAL A 190 -0.86 -3.46 5.85
C VAL A 190 -1.98 -3.12 4.86
N ILE A 191 -3.09 -3.84 4.86
CA ILE A 191 -4.19 -3.55 3.94
C ILE A 191 -4.87 -2.22 4.29
N ASP A 192 -5.09 -1.93 5.57
CA ASP A 192 -5.81 -0.73 5.98
C ASP A 192 -4.93 0.52 5.90
N GLU A 193 -3.68 0.44 6.37
CA GLU A 193 -2.79 1.59 6.49
C GLU A 193 -1.93 1.83 5.26
N VAL A 194 -1.56 0.77 4.51
CA VAL A 194 -0.62 0.89 3.38
C VAL A 194 -1.35 0.80 2.04
N LEU A 195 -2.24 -0.17 1.86
CA LEU A 195 -2.84 -0.43 0.54
C LEU A 195 -3.75 0.71 0.08
N GLY A 196 -4.60 1.22 0.97
CA GLY A 196 -5.51 2.34 0.66
C GLY A 196 -4.77 3.60 0.18
N PRO A 197 -3.84 4.16 0.98
CA PRO A 197 -3.03 5.31 0.58
C PRO A 197 -2.16 5.06 -0.66
N SER A 198 -1.66 3.83 -0.86
CA SER A 198 -0.87 3.49 -2.05
C SER A 198 -1.71 3.56 -3.33
N ILE A 199 -2.95 3.06 -3.30
CA ILE A 199 -3.87 3.12 -4.44
C ILE A 199 -4.26 4.58 -4.74
N LEU A 200 -4.49 5.36 -3.69
CA LEU A 200 -4.75 6.81 -3.80
C LEU A 200 -3.62 7.54 -4.50
N MET A 201 -2.40 7.31 -4.03
CA MET A 201 -1.21 7.93 -4.61
C MET A 201 -1.02 7.50 -6.06
N LEU A 202 -1.22 6.21 -6.36
CA LEU A 202 -1.14 5.68 -7.72
C LEU A 202 -2.16 6.36 -8.65
N LEU A 203 -3.41 6.47 -8.22
CA LEU A 203 -4.49 7.09 -8.99
C LEU A 203 -4.20 8.59 -9.20
N GLY A 204 -3.77 9.29 -8.16
CA GLY A 204 -3.34 10.69 -8.25
C GLY A 204 -2.17 10.90 -9.20
N CYS A 205 -1.12 10.08 -9.10
CA CYS A 205 0.01 10.10 -10.02
C CYS A 205 -0.43 9.83 -11.46
N PHE A 206 -1.33 8.88 -11.68
CA PHE A 206 -1.85 8.55 -13.00
C PHE A 206 -2.59 9.73 -13.64
N TYR A 207 -3.58 10.29 -12.95
CA TYR A 207 -4.36 11.43 -13.47
C TYR A 207 -3.54 12.71 -13.60
N ASN A 208 -2.57 12.94 -12.70
CA ASN A 208 -1.65 14.06 -12.79
C ASN A 208 -0.72 13.92 -14.01
N SER A 209 -0.13 12.73 -14.19
CA SER A 209 0.72 12.46 -15.36
C SER A 209 -0.02 12.65 -16.67
N ILE A 210 -1.25 12.16 -16.77
CA ILE A 210 -2.11 12.37 -17.94
C ILE A 210 -2.41 13.86 -18.13
N GLY A 211 -2.77 14.57 -17.06
CA GLY A 211 -3.08 15.99 -17.11
C GLY A 211 -1.91 16.83 -17.62
N ILE A 212 -0.70 16.62 -17.08
CA ILE A 212 0.51 17.30 -17.55
C ILE A 212 0.80 16.97 -19.01
N LEU A 213 0.68 15.70 -19.40
CA LEU A 213 0.92 15.28 -20.78
C LEU A 213 -0.03 16.00 -21.75
N VAL A 214 -1.32 16.09 -21.41
CA VAL A 214 -2.31 16.83 -22.20
C VAL A 214 -1.94 18.31 -22.32
N VAL A 215 -1.56 18.95 -21.21
CA VAL A 215 -1.15 20.36 -21.18
C VAL A 215 0.08 20.60 -22.08
N ILE A 216 1.08 19.72 -22.04
CA ILE A 216 2.28 19.82 -22.88
C ILE A 216 1.93 19.69 -24.36
N VAL A 217 1.12 18.69 -24.74
CA VAL A 217 0.75 18.42 -26.13
C VAL A 217 -0.03 19.58 -26.74
N VAL A 218 -0.94 20.18 -25.96
CA VAL A 218 -1.76 21.32 -26.42
C VAL A 218 -0.94 22.59 -26.58
N ASN A 219 -0.10 22.92 -25.58
CA ASN A 219 0.65 24.18 -25.61
C ASN A 219 1.84 24.14 -26.57
N THR A 220 2.48 22.99 -26.71
CA THR A 220 3.68 22.84 -27.53
C THR A 220 3.57 21.61 -28.42
N PRO A 221 2.72 21.63 -29.48
CA PRO A 221 2.54 20.47 -30.36
C PRO A 221 3.84 20.03 -31.05
N LEU A 222 4.74 20.99 -31.32
CA LEU A 222 6.08 20.71 -31.86
C LEU A 222 6.95 19.86 -30.94
N PHE A 223 6.72 19.87 -29.63
CA PHE A 223 7.45 19.05 -28.66
C PHE A 223 7.24 17.55 -28.93
N VAL A 224 6.03 17.15 -29.34
CA VAL A 224 5.70 15.75 -29.64
C VAL A 224 6.52 15.21 -30.80
N VAL A 225 6.72 16.04 -31.83
CA VAL A 225 7.48 15.68 -33.04
C VAL A 225 8.96 15.40 -32.70
N VAL A 226 9.53 16.13 -31.74
CA VAL A 226 10.91 15.93 -31.27
C VAL A 226 11.01 14.80 -30.23
N PHE A 227 10.00 14.66 -29.37
CA PHE A 227 9.98 13.65 -28.33
C PHE A 227 9.82 12.22 -28.88
N LEU A 228 9.01 12.04 -29.93
CA LEU A 228 8.76 10.73 -30.53
C LEU A 228 10.03 10.01 -31.05
N PRO A 229 10.92 10.64 -31.84
CA PRO A 229 12.18 9.99 -32.24
C PRO A 229 13.13 9.74 -31.07
N LEU A 230 13.16 10.64 -30.07
CA LEU A 230 13.93 10.44 -28.84
C LEU A 230 13.42 9.25 -28.02
N ALA A 231 12.10 9.07 -27.90
CA ALA A 231 11.48 7.94 -27.23
C ALA A 231 11.77 6.63 -27.96
N VAL A 232 11.71 6.62 -29.30
CA VAL A 232 12.08 5.44 -30.11
C VAL A 232 13.55 5.07 -29.91
N LEU A 233 14.46 6.06 -29.92
CA LEU A 233 15.89 5.82 -29.64
C LEU A 233 16.09 5.28 -28.21
N TYR A 234 15.42 5.87 -27.22
CA TYR A 234 15.50 5.41 -25.84
C TYR A 234 14.99 3.98 -25.68
N LEU A 235 13.84 3.65 -26.27
CA LEU A 235 13.30 2.29 -26.26
C LEU A 235 14.24 1.32 -26.99
N PHE A 236 14.82 1.72 -28.11
CA PHE A 236 15.80 0.90 -28.82
C PHE A 236 17.02 0.61 -27.95
N VAL A 237 17.55 1.61 -27.25
CA VAL A 237 18.67 1.46 -26.32
C VAL A 237 18.29 0.64 -25.08
N GLN A 238 17.11 0.84 -24.50
CA GLN A 238 16.62 0.10 -23.34
C GLN A 238 16.35 -1.36 -23.67
N VAL A 239 15.75 -1.62 -24.83
CA VAL A 239 15.52 -2.96 -25.34
C VAL A 239 16.85 -3.61 -25.67
N HIS A 240 17.74 -2.94 -26.42
CA HIS A 240 19.08 -3.46 -26.72
C HIS A 240 19.89 -3.73 -25.46
N SER A 241 19.85 -2.87 -24.44
CA SER A 241 20.54 -3.10 -23.17
C SER A 241 19.92 -4.26 -22.37
N GLN A 242 18.61 -4.46 -22.42
CA GLN A 242 17.97 -5.66 -21.87
C GLN A 242 18.38 -6.93 -22.65
N TRP A 243 18.39 -6.91 -23.98
CA TRP A 243 18.84 -8.04 -24.80
C TRP A 243 20.34 -8.33 -24.62
N ALA A 244 21.18 -7.30 -24.56
CA ALA A 244 22.62 -7.43 -24.29
C ALA A 244 22.87 -7.93 -22.86
N GLY A 245 22.08 -7.48 -21.89
CA GLY A 245 22.07 -8.00 -20.52
C GLY A 245 21.65 -9.46 -20.44
N MET A 246 20.64 -9.88 -21.22
CA MET A 246 20.23 -11.29 -21.33
C MET A 246 21.28 -12.14 -22.08
N ALA A 247 21.92 -11.59 -23.13
CA ALA A 247 22.97 -12.27 -23.90
C ALA A 247 24.29 -12.42 -23.13
N MET A 248 24.68 -11.42 -22.33
CA MET A 248 25.84 -11.50 -21.43
C MET A 248 25.53 -12.28 -20.14
N GLY A 249 24.30 -12.19 -19.62
CA GLY A 249 23.81 -13.01 -18.50
C GLY A 249 23.67 -14.50 -18.83
N GLY A 250 23.51 -14.83 -20.12
CA GLY A 250 23.57 -16.20 -20.65
C GLY A 250 24.96 -16.82 -20.69
N ARG A 251 26.02 -16.07 -20.34
CA ARG A 251 27.41 -16.59 -20.24
C ARG A 251 27.95 -16.67 -18.80
N VAL A 252 27.15 -16.32 -17.78
CA VAL A 252 27.58 -16.41 -16.35
C VAL A 252 26.58 -17.22 -15.50
N ARG A 253 25.92 -18.21 -16.09
CA ARG A 253 25.17 -19.19 -15.31
C ARG A 253 25.34 -20.59 -15.91
N CYS A 254 26.52 -21.16 -15.65
CA CYS A 254 26.76 -22.59 -15.35
C CYS A 254 28.28 -22.88 -15.28
N SER A 255 28.82 -23.04 -14.06
CA SER A 255 29.77 -24.12 -13.75
C SER A 255 29.88 -24.31 -12.23
N CYS A 256 29.90 -25.58 -11.81
CA CYS A 256 29.83 -26.17 -10.46
C CYS A 256 28.44 -26.12 -9.80
N GLY A 257 27.60 -27.15 -9.84
CA GLY A 257 27.85 -28.59 -9.93
C GLY A 257 27.30 -29.23 -8.67
N GLN A 258 26.14 -29.89 -8.77
CA GLN A 258 25.61 -30.77 -7.73
C GLN A 258 26.55 -31.96 -7.52
N GLY A 259 26.74 -32.37 -6.26
CA GLY A 259 27.12 -33.74 -5.90
C GLY A 259 28.36 -33.89 -5.02
N PHE A 260 28.12 -34.10 -3.72
CA PHE A 260 28.86 -34.95 -2.77
C PHE A 260 30.39 -35.11 -2.88
N CYS A 261 31.12 -34.75 -1.81
CA CYS A 261 32.22 -35.58 -1.29
C CYS A 261 32.46 -35.34 0.22
N VAL A 262 32.59 -36.46 0.93
CA VAL A 262 32.81 -36.66 2.37
C VAL A 262 34.31 -36.60 2.71
N HIS A 263 34.62 -36.39 4.01
CA HIS A 263 35.92 -36.49 4.72
C HIS A 263 36.94 -35.36 4.41
N ARG A 264 37.60 -34.74 5.39
CA ARG A 264 38.01 -35.13 6.74
C ARG A 264 37.99 -33.90 7.66
#